data_AF-F0RIW5-F1
#
_entry.id   AF-F0RIW5-F1
#
_cell.length_a   1.000
_cell.length_b   1.000
_cell.length_c   1.000
_cell.angle_alpha   90.00
_cell.angle_beta   90.00
_cell.angle_gamma   90.00
#
_symmetry.space_group_name_H-M   'P 1'
#
loop_
_entity.id
_entity.type
_entity.pdbx_description
1 polymer ?
#
loop_
_entity_poly.entity_id
_entity_poly.type
_entity_poly.pdbx_seq_one_letter_code
_entity_poly.pdbx_strand_id
1 'polypeptide(L)' 'MSAMDFNSWRPEDTARRFAIMFATSLGTFGWLAAWLAYGQNVWIGLLAGVAVAAVLYWPLYLILRQVFRR' A
#
# COMPACT_ATOMS: atom_id res chain seq x y z
N MET A 1 -1.42 12.09 36.03
CA MET A 1 -1.05 11.22 34.89
C MET A 1 -1.61 11.86 33.63
N SER A 2 -0.77 12.41 32.74
CA SER A 2 -1.25 12.85 31.44
C SER A 2 -1.72 11.61 30.67
N ALA A 3 -2.98 11.58 30.25
CA ALA A 3 -3.42 10.60 29.26
C ALA A 3 -2.51 10.77 28.03
N MET A 4 -1.72 9.75 27.72
CA MET A 4 -0.88 9.73 26.53
C MET A 4 -1.83 9.72 25.33
N ASP A 5 -1.86 10.81 24.56
CA ASP A 5 -2.75 10.93 23.40
C ASP A 5 -2.22 10.07 22.25
N PHE A 6 -2.61 8.78 22.27
CA PHE A 6 -2.31 7.80 21.23
C PHE A 6 -3.01 8.10 19.89
N ASN A 7 -3.91 9.09 19.84
CA ASN A 7 -4.74 9.41 18.67
C ASN A 7 -4.29 10.65 17.89
N SER A 8 -3.18 11.28 18.25
CA SER A 8 -2.66 12.47 17.54
C SER A 8 -1.95 12.15 16.21
N TRP A 9 -2.34 11.08 15.51
CA TRP A 9 -1.74 10.78 14.21
C TRP A 9 -2.00 11.93 13.25
N ARG A 10 -0.92 12.55 12.78
CA ARG A 10 -1.00 13.60 11.78
C ARG A 10 -1.67 13.02 10.53
N PRO A 11 -2.54 13.76 9.84
CA PRO A 11 -3.16 13.33 8.59
C PRO A 11 -2.20 12.72 7.58
N GLU A 12 -0.97 13.23 7.54
CA GLU A 12 0.09 12.77 6.65
C GLU A 12 0.67 11.40 7.05
N ASP A 13 0.78 11.13 8.36
CA ASP A 13 1.21 9.82 8.87
C ASP A 13 0.12 8.77 8.65
N THR A 14 -1.15 9.14 8.84
CA THR A 14 -2.29 8.28 8.51
C THR A 14 -2.33 7.97 7.02
N ALA A 15 -2.23 8.98 6.16
CA ALA A 15 -2.18 8.80 4.71
C ALA A 15 -1.04 7.86 4.28
N ARG A 16 0.16 8.04 4.83
CA ARG A 16 1.31 7.18 4.52
C ARG A 16 1.08 5.72 4.93
N ARG A 17 0.58 5.48 6.15
CA ARG A 17 0.34 4.12 6.66
C ARG A 17 -0.72 3.40 5.83
N PHE A 18 -1.85 4.05 5.56
CA PHE A 18 -2.90 3.47 4.73
C PHE A 18 -2.43 3.26 3.29
N ALA A 19 -1.65 4.19 2.71
CA ALA A 19 -1.11 4.02 1.36
C ALA A 19 -0.19 2.80 1.27
N ILE A 20 0.68 2.57 2.26
CA ILE A 20 1.53 1.38 2.33
C ILE A 20 0.66 0.12 2.42
N MET A 21 -0.33 0.10 3.33
CA MET A 21 -1.23 -1.05 3.49
C MET A 21 -1.96 -1.40 2.19
N PHE A 22 -2.57 -0.42 1.53
CA PHE A 22 -3.27 -0.65 0.27
C PHE A 22 -2.30 -1.09 -0.85
N ALA A 23 -1.14 -0.44 -0.97
CA ALA A 23 -0.15 -0.77 -1.99
C ALA A 23 0.39 -2.20 -1.83
N THR A 24 0.71 -2.63 -0.59
CA THR A 24 1.23 -3.98 -0.35
C THR A 24 0.15 -5.04 -0.52
N SER A 25 -1.10 -4.77 -0.10
CA SER A 25 -2.23 -5.67 -0.38
C SER A 25 -2.44 -5.84 -1.88
N LEU A 26 -2.52 -4.75 -2.64
CA LEU A 26 -2.69 -4.80 -4.09
C LEU A 26 -1.50 -5.44 -4.80
N GLY A 27 -0.27 -5.18 -4.35
CA GLY A 27 0.92 -5.86 -4.85
C GLY A 27 0.90 -7.37 -4.59
N THR A 28 0.43 -7.79 -3.42
CA THR A 28 0.29 -9.22 -3.07
C THR A 28 -0.73 -9.91 -3.99
N PHE A 29 -1.89 -9.28 -4.21
CA PHE A 29 -2.87 -9.81 -5.15
C PHE A 29 -2.36 -9.78 -6.60
N GLY A 30 -1.61 -8.74 -6.98
CA GLY A 30 -0.93 -8.67 -8.27
C GLY A 30 0.09 -9.80 -8.46
N TRP A 31 0.85 -10.13 -7.43
CA TRP A 31 1.74 -11.30 -7.44
C TRP A 31 0.96 -12.59 -7.64
N LEU A 32 -0.09 -12.84 -6.84
CA LEU A 32 -0.89 -14.07 -6.98
C LEU A 32 -1.51 -14.18 -8.37
N ALA A 33 -2.05 -13.08 -8.91
CA ALA A 33 -2.60 -13.04 -10.25
C ALA A 33 -1.54 -13.35 -11.32
N ALA A 34 -0.36 -12.72 -11.23
CA ALA A 34 0.73 -12.96 -12.17
C ALA A 34 1.33 -14.37 -12.03
N TRP A 35 1.43 -14.90 -10.82
CA TRP A 35 1.90 -16.26 -10.56
C TRP A 35 0.99 -17.30 -11.22
N LEU A 36 -0.33 -17.13 -11.09
CA LEU A 36 -1.32 -17.99 -11.73
C LEU A 36 -1.37 -17.79 -13.25
N ALA A 37 -1.15 -16.58 -13.75
CA ALA A 37 -1.17 -16.27 -15.18
C ALA A 37 0.06 -16.79 -15.95
N TYR A 38 1.25 -16.71 -15.35
CA TYR A 38 2.53 -17.06 -16.01
C TYR A 38 2.99 -18.50 -15.73
N GLY A 39 2.05 -19.44 -15.65
CA GLY A 39 2.38 -20.88 -15.57
C GLY A 39 3.19 -21.26 -14.34
N GLN A 40 2.84 -20.70 -13.17
CA GLN A 40 3.50 -20.96 -11.88
C GLN A 40 4.94 -20.40 -11.76
N ASN A 41 5.38 -19.52 -12.65
CA ASN A 41 6.68 -18.85 -12.51
C ASN A 41 6.65 -17.81 -11.38
N VAL A 42 7.01 -18.25 -10.16
CA VAL A 42 6.94 -17.47 -8.92
C VAL A 42 7.75 -16.18 -9.00
N TRP A 43 8.92 -16.19 -9.64
CA TRP A 43 9.81 -15.03 -9.69
C TRP A 43 9.25 -13.88 -10.53
N ILE A 44 8.67 -14.19 -11.69
CA ILE A 44 8.00 -13.20 -12.54
C ILE A 44 6.81 -12.61 -11.79
N GLY A 45 6.02 -13.47 -11.15
CA GLY A 45 4.91 -13.01 -10.33
C GLY A 45 5.38 -12.07 -9.21
N LEU A 46 6.45 -12.43 -8.51
CA LEU A 46 6.97 -11.64 -7.39
C LEU A 46 7.41 -10.25 -7.87
N LEU A 47 8.16 -10.19 -8.98
CA LEU A 47 8.57 -8.92 -9.59
C LEU A 47 7.36 -8.08 -10.01
N ALA A 48 6.33 -8.71 -10.58
CA ALA A 48 5.09 -8.03 -10.96
C ALA A 48 4.37 -7.46 -9.73
N GLY A 49 4.24 -8.23 -8.65
CA GLY A 49 3.60 -7.75 -7.42
C GLY A 49 4.34 -6.60 -6.74
N VAL A 50 5.69 -6.68 -6.68
CA VAL A 50 6.53 -5.59 -6.17
C VAL A 50 6.40 -4.34 -7.03
N ALA A 51 6.42 -4.49 -8.36
CA ALA A 51 6.24 -3.38 -9.29
C ALA A 51 4.86 -2.72 -9.11
N VAL A 52 3.79 -3.52 -8.98
CA VAL A 52 2.44 -3.03 -8.71
C VAL A 52 2.39 -2.25 -7.40
N ALA A 53 2.94 -2.78 -6.30
CA ALA A 53 2.96 -2.06 -5.02
C ALA A 53 3.72 -0.72 -5.12
N ALA A 54 4.90 -0.73 -5.74
CA ALA A 54 5.73 0.47 -5.91
C ALA A 54 5.02 1.55 -6.73
N VAL A 55 4.38 1.16 -7.84
CA VAL A 55 3.65 2.08 -8.72
C VAL A 55 2.40 2.62 -8.03
N LEU A 56 1.67 1.79 -7.28
CA LEU A 56 0.41 2.19 -6.64
C LEU A 56 0.60 3.01 -5.37
N TYR A 57 1.75 2.92 -4.70
CA TYR A 57 2.01 3.68 -3.47
C TYR A 57 1.81 5.19 -3.67
N TRP A 58 2.41 5.77 -4.71
CA TRP A 58 2.36 7.20 -4.95
C TRP A 58 0.93 7.75 -5.17
N PRO A 59 0.12 7.21 -6.11
CA PRO A 59 -1.25 7.67 -6.29
C PRO A 59 -2.11 7.45 -5.04
N LEU A 60 -1.96 6.31 -4.35
CA LEU A 60 -2.69 6.05 -3.10
C LEU A 60 -2.33 7.08 -2.02
N TYR A 61 -1.05 7.39 -1.85
CA TYR A 61 -0.61 8.40 -0.90
C TYR A 61 -1.19 9.78 -1.21
N LEU A 62 -1.16 10.21 -2.47
CA LEU A 62 -1.71 11.50 -2.88
C LEU A 62 -3.22 11.59 -2.61
N ILE A 63 -3.96 10.55 -2.96
CA ILE A 63 -5.42 10.49 -2.74
C ILE A 63 -5.72 10.51 -1.24
N LEU A 64 -5.10 9.64 -0.46
CA LEU A 64 -5.34 9.53 0.98
C LEU A 64 -4.91 10.80 1.73
N ARG A 65 -3.82 11.45 1.29
CA ARG A 65 -3.40 12.74 1.84
C ARG A 65 -4.46 13.81 1.62
N GLN A 66 -5.13 13.82 0.46
CA GLN A 66 -6.23 14.75 0.21
C GLN A 66 -7.47 14.42 1.04
N VAL A 67 -7.78 13.14 1.21
CA VAL A 67 -8.93 12.67 2.01
C VAL A 67 -8.76 13.02 3.48
N PHE A 68 -7.59 12.75 4.08
CA PHE A 68 -7.36 12.99 5.50
C PHE A 68 -7.04 14.45 5.86
N ARG A 69 -6.75 15.31 4.86
CA ARG A 69 -6.57 16.75 5.07
C ARG A 69 -7.88 17.54 5.14
N ARG A 70 -8.98 16.93 4.71
CA ARG A 70 -10.33 17.49 4.81
C ARG A 70 -10.92 17.15 6.16
#